data_AF-A0A6I3MZ50-F1
#
_entry.id   AF-A0A6I3MZ50-F1
#
_cell.length_a   1.000
_cell.length_b   1.000
_cell.length_c   1.000
_cell.angle_alpha   90.00
_cell.angle_beta   90.00
_cell.angle_gamma   90.00
#
_symmetry.space_group_name_H-M   'P 1'
#
loop_
_entity.id
_entity.type
_entity.pdbx_description
1 polymer ?
#
loop_
_entity_poly.entity_id
_entity_poly.type
_entity_poly.pdbx_seq_one_letter_code
_entity_poly.pdbx_strand_id
1 'polypeptide(L)'
;MPRITQQTIFARLWVALVMLWAAMRILAVEIWLVGYGINIWWFAIIELLSSILYGLSSARLVRELAARQRKNSAKWGFLTLIGYVMPDTYLLSVGRAMPLATYAIVISLAITFAIIALVRTRTSVMKIAIADAG
;
A
#
# COMPACT_ATOMS: atom_id res chain seq x y z
N MET A 1 2.68 24.29 -21.47
CA MET A 1 2.02 23.89 -20.20
C MET A 1 2.15 22.37 -19.98
N PRO A 2 3.12 21.84 -19.17
CA PRO A 2 3.36 20.38 -19.10
C PRO A 2 3.21 19.67 -17.73
N ARG A 3 3.17 20.36 -16.58
CA ARG A 3 3.25 19.69 -15.26
C ARG A 3 2.04 18.83 -14.88
N ILE A 4 0.83 19.20 -15.30
CA ILE A 4 -0.41 18.50 -14.91
C ILE A 4 -0.56 17.15 -15.66
N THR A 5 -0.16 17.10 -16.92
CA THR A 5 -0.25 15.89 -17.75
C THR A 5 0.68 14.79 -17.25
N GLN A 6 1.91 15.14 -16.85
CA GLN A 6 2.87 14.18 -16.32
C GLN A 6 2.39 13.56 -14.99
N GLN A 7 1.88 14.37 -14.05
CA GLN A 7 1.36 13.86 -12.78
C GLN A 7 0.20 12.88 -12.97
N THR A 8 -0.65 13.11 -13.97
CA THR A 8 -1.78 12.23 -14.28
C THR A 8 -1.32 10.90 -14.90
N ILE A 9 -0.32 10.94 -15.78
CA ILE A 9 0.29 9.74 -16.36
C ILE A 9 0.97 8.90 -15.28
N PHE A 10 1.76 9.52 -14.41
CA PHE A 10 2.39 8.81 -13.29
C PHE A 10 1.37 8.20 -12.34
N ALA A 11 0.28 8.90 -12.01
CA ALA A 11 -0.79 8.35 -11.19
C ALA A 11 -1.46 7.12 -11.84
N ARG A 12 -1.72 7.15 -13.15
CA ARG A 12 -2.30 6.01 -13.88
C ARG A 12 -1.35 4.84 -13.96
N LEU A 13 -0.07 5.08 -14.26
CA LEU A 13 0.97 4.05 -14.26
C LEU A 13 1.15 3.44 -12.87
N TRP A 14 1.09 4.26 -11.82
CA TRP A 14 1.15 3.79 -10.44
C TRP A 14 -0.02 2.87 -10.11
N VAL A 15 -1.25 3.27 -10.42
CA VAL A 15 -2.44 2.42 -10.21
C VAL A 15 -2.31 1.12 -11.02
N ALA A 16 -1.86 1.18 -12.28
CA ALA A 16 -1.64 -0.03 -13.08
C ALA A 16 -0.60 -0.97 -12.44
N LEU A 17 0.49 -0.43 -11.89
CA LEU A 17 1.52 -1.20 -11.20
C LEU A 17 1.01 -1.82 -9.89
N VAL A 18 0.19 -1.09 -9.14
CA VAL A 18 -0.51 -1.60 -7.94
C VAL A 18 -1.45 -2.74 -8.32
N MET A 19 -2.21 -2.62 -9.40
CA MET A 19 -3.11 -3.69 -9.86
C MET A 19 -2.33 -4.92 -10.35
N LEU A 20 -1.20 -4.72 -11.03
CA LEU A 20 -0.32 -5.81 -11.43
C LEU A 20 0.26 -6.55 -10.21
N TRP A 21 0.67 -5.81 -9.19
CA TRP A 21 1.13 -6.36 -7.92
C TRP A 21 0.03 -7.15 -7.20
N ALA A 22 -1.20 -6.63 -7.16
CA ALA A 22 -2.37 -7.30 -6.62
C ALA A 22 -2.61 -8.66 -7.31
N ALA A 23 -2.56 -8.68 -8.64
CA ALA A 23 -2.72 -9.92 -9.41
C ALA A 23 -1.62 -10.94 -9.08
N MET A 24 -0.36 -10.49 -9.01
CA MET A 24 0.76 -11.36 -8.58
C MET A 24 0.55 -11.92 -7.16
N ARG A 25 0.05 -11.11 -6.22
CA ARG A 25 -0.25 -11.56 -4.86
C ARG A 25 -1.37 -12.58 -4.81
N ILE A 26 -2.43 -12.39 -5.58
CA ILE A 26 -3.53 -13.36 -5.69
C ILE A 26 -2.99 -14.70 -6.18
N LEU A 27 -2.19 -14.71 -7.24
CA LEU A 27 -1.57 -15.94 -7.76
C LEU A 27 -0.64 -16.60 -6.74
N ALA A 28 0.18 -15.82 -6.03
CA ALA A 28 1.04 -16.33 -4.96
C ALA A 28 0.23 -17.00 -3.83
N VAL A 29 -0.89 -16.39 -3.43
CA VAL A 29 -1.79 -16.96 -2.41
C VAL A 29 -2.48 -18.21 -2.94
N GLU A 30 -2.89 -18.22 -4.20
CA GLU A 30 -3.51 -19.39 -4.83
C GLU A 30 -2.57 -20.59 -4.83
N ILE A 31 -1.33 -20.40 -5.26
CA ILE A 31 -0.34 -21.47 -5.40
C ILE A 31 0.15 -21.98 -4.04
N TRP A 32 0.41 -21.09 -3.09
CA TRP A 32 1.10 -21.46 -1.85
C TRP A 32 0.22 -21.53 -0.61
N LEU A 33 -0.94 -20.88 -0.61
CA LEU A 33 -1.68 -20.60 0.63
C LEU A 33 -3.12 -21.13 0.65
N VAL A 34 -3.71 -21.50 -0.48
CA VAL A 34 -5.06 -22.11 -0.53
C VAL A 34 -5.15 -23.38 0.32
N GLY A 35 -4.07 -24.15 0.43
CA GLY A 35 -3.99 -25.35 1.26
C GLY A 35 -4.20 -25.11 2.77
N TYR A 36 -4.11 -23.86 3.25
CA TYR A 36 -4.30 -23.50 4.67
C TYR A 36 -5.72 -23.00 4.99
N GLY A 37 -6.70 -23.35 4.16
CA GLY A 37 -8.11 -23.00 4.37
C GLY A 37 -8.48 -21.58 3.92
N ILE A 38 -7.61 -20.92 3.15
CA ILE A 38 -7.92 -19.62 2.57
C ILE A 38 -8.83 -19.80 1.36
N ASN A 39 -9.98 -19.13 1.40
CA ASN A 39 -10.81 -18.98 0.22
C ASN A 39 -10.21 -17.90 -0.70
N ILE A 40 -9.70 -18.32 -1.85
CA ILE A 40 -9.04 -17.46 -2.83
C ILE A 40 -9.97 -16.39 -3.41
N TRP A 41 -11.27 -16.68 -3.58
CA TRP A 41 -12.23 -15.73 -4.11
C TRP A 41 -12.43 -14.54 -3.17
N TRP A 42 -12.57 -14.82 -1.87
CA TRP A 42 -12.66 -13.77 -0.85
C TRP A 42 -11.36 -12.98 -0.73
N PHE A 43 -10.21 -13.67 -0.76
CA PHE A 43 -8.91 -12.98 -0.76
C PHE A 43 -8.78 -12.05 -1.99
N ALA A 44 -9.11 -12.53 -3.18
CA ALA A 44 -9.00 -11.75 -4.41
C ALA A 44 -9.91 -10.51 -4.41
N ILE A 45 -11.15 -10.63 -3.93
CA ILE A 45 -12.06 -9.50 -3.80
C ILE A 45 -11.48 -8.45 -2.84
N ILE A 46 -11.00 -8.88 -1.68
CA ILE A 46 -10.41 -7.99 -0.68
C ILE A 46 -9.14 -7.34 -1.23
N GLU A 47 -8.23 -8.11 -1.83
CA GLU A 47 -6.98 -7.61 -2.41
C GLU A 47 -7.24 -6.59 -3.52
N LEU A 48 -8.20 -6.83 -4.42
CA LEU A 48 -8.53 -5.92 -5.51
C LEU A 48 -9.14 -4.61 -4.99
N LEU A 49 -10.13 -4.69 -4.11
CA LEU A 49 -10.76 -3.49 -3.53
C LEU A 49 -9.74 -2.66 -2.73
N SER A 50 -8.92 -3.34 -1.94
CA SER A 50 -7.89 -2.71 -1.12
C SER A 50 -6.80 -2.08 -1.99
N SER A 51 -6.39 -2.75 -3.07
CA SER A 51 -5.42 -2.23 -4.05
C SER A 51 -5.94 -1.01 -4.82
N ILE A 52 -7.21 -1.00 -5.22
CA ILE A 52 -7.83 0.18 -5.85
C ILE A 52 -7.85 1.35 -4.86
N LEU A 53 -8.28 1.09 -3.63
CA LEU A 53 -8.32 2.10 -2.57
C LEU A 53 -6.92 2.65 -2.27
N TYR A 54 -5.93 1.77 -2.14
CA TYR A 54 -4.52 2.10 -1.92
C TYR A 54 -3.97 2.94 -3.06
N GLY A 55 -4.06 2.47 -4.31
CA GLY A 55 -3.48 3.15 -5.46
C GLY A 55 -4.05 4.56 -5.69
N LEU A 56 -5.38 4.72 -5.54
CA LEU A 56 -6.03 6.03 -5.66
C LEU A 56 -5.69 6.96 -4.49
N SER A 57 -5.72 6.44 -3.26
CA SER A 57 -5.46 7.23 -2.06
C SER A 57 -3.99 7.63 -1.97
N SER A 58 -3.06 6.74 -2.35
CA SER A 58 -1.63 7.01 -2.32
C SER A 58 -1.23 8.04 -3.38
N ALA A 59 -1.82 7.97 -4.58
CA ALA A 59 -1.58 8.96 -5.61
C ALA A 59 -2.09 10.36 -5.19
N ARG A 60 -3.26 10.41 -4.53
CA ARG A 60 -3.81 11.65 -3.96
C ARG A 60 -2.95 12.16 -2.79
N LEU A 61 -2.50 11.27 -1.92
CA LEU A 61 -1.60 11.59 -0.81
C LEU A 61 -0.34 12.29 -1.31
N VAL A 62 0.33 11.72 -2.32
CA VAL A 62 1.55 12.32 -2.91
C VAL A 62 1.25 13.72 -3.47
N ARG A 63 0.11 13.89 -4.15
CA ARG A 63 -0.30 15.20 -4.69
C ARG A 63 -0.53 16.24 -3.59
N GLU A 64 -1.28 15.89 -2.54
CA GLU A 64 -1.56 16.80 -1.41
C GLU A 64 -0.29 17.11 -0.61
N LEU A 65 0.60 16.13 -0.44
CA LEU A 65 1.88 16.32 0.24
C LEU A 65 2.80 17.26 -0.56
N ALA A 66 2.84 17.11 -1.90
CA ALA A 66 3.54 18.03 -2.78
C ALA A 66 2.96 19.46 -2.74
N ALA A 67 1.64 19.59 -2.50
CA ALA A 67 0.96 20.86 -2.32
C ALA A 67 1.05 21.44 -0.90
N ARG A 68 1.79 20.80 0.02
CA ARG A 68 1.90 21.16 1.45
C ARG A 68 0.56 21.22 2.21
N GLN A 69 -0.49 20.57 1.72
CA GLN A 69 -1.84 20.56 2.32
C GLN A 69 -1.97 19.53 3.46
N ARG A 70 -1.38 19.83 4.63
CA ARG A 70 -1.19 18.87 5.76
C ARG A 70 -2.48 18.15 6.20
N LYS A 71 -3.63 18.83 6.28
CA LYS A 71 -4.91 18.23 6.72
C LYS A 71 -5.43 17.19 5.73
N ASN A 72 -5.38 17.50 4.43
CA ASN A 72 -5.81 16.57 3.38
C ASN A 72 -4.83 15.40 3.24
N SER A 73 -3.51 15.66 3.35
CA SER A 73 -2.51 14.60 3.35
C SER A 73 -2.75 13.58 4.47
N ALA A 74 -3.15 14.00 5.67
CA ALA A 74 -3.46 13.06 6.76
C ALA A 74 -4.63 12.12 6.40
N LYS A 75 -5.72 12.67 5.84
CA LYS A 75 -6.89 11.88 5.42
C LYS A 75 -6.54 10.85 4.34
N TRP A 76 -5.83 11.28 3.29
CA TRP A 76 -5.42 10.37 2.22
C TRP A 76 -4.36 9.37 2.69
N GLY A 77 -3.50 9.76 3.63
CA GLY A 77 -2.54 8.86 4.28
C GLY A 77 -3.22 7.74 5.05
N PHE A 78 -4.28 8.07 5.80
CA PHE A 78 -5.06 7.07 6.53
C PHE A 78 -5.77 6.08 5.60
N LEU A 79 -6.40 6.56 4.52
CA LEU A 79 -7.03 5.67 3.52
C LEU A 79 -6.01 4.79 2.79
N THR A 80 -4.81 5.32 2.53
CA THR A 80 -3.70 4.55 1.97
C THR A 80 -3.29 3.43 2.91
N LEU A 81 -3.18 3.72 4.21
CA LEU A 81 -2.82 2.72 5.22
C LEU A 81 -3.86 1.60 5.31
N ILE A 82 -5.15 1.95 5.34
CA ILE A 82 -6.24 0.96 5.35
C ILE A 82 -6.15 0.05 4.12
N GLY A 83 -6.07 0.65 2.92
CA GLY A 83 -5.99 -0.12 1.68
C GLY A 83 -4.74 -0.99 1.59
N TYR A 84 -3.66 -0.63 2.28
CA TYR A 84 -2.45 -1.45 2.32
C TYR A 84 -2.60 -2.66 3.25
N VAL A 85 -3.11 -2.44 4.47
CA VAL A 85 -3.11 -3.46 5.54
C VAL A 85 -4.29 -4.43 5.45
N MET A 86 -5.40 -4.00 4.87
CA MET A 86 -6.64 -4.78 4.79
C MET A 86 -6.49 -6.22 4.25
N PRO A 87 -5.80 -6.49 3.14
CA PRO A 87 -5.64 -7.86 2.65
C PRO A 87 -4.79 -8.74 3.56
N ASP A 88 -3.77 -8.17 4.21
CA ASP A 88 -2.92 -8.90 5.15
C ASP A 88 -3.72 -9.31 6.39
N THR A 89 -4.60 -8.44 6.89
CA THR A 89 -5.45 -8.78 8.04
C THR A 89 -6.43 -9.92 7.73
N TYR A 90 -6.97 -9.99 6.51
CA TYR A 90 -7.77 -11.13 6.09
C TYR A 90 -6.94 -12.41 6.02
N LEU A 91 -5.76 -12.35 5.39
CA LEU A 91 -4.86 -13.50 5.26
C LEU A 91 -4.47 -14.08 6.63
N LEU A 92 -4.14 -13.21 7.58
CA LEU A 92 -3.72 -13.58 8.93
C LEU A 92 -4.87 -14.08 9.82
N SER A 93 -6.10 -13.58 9.61
CA SER A 93 -7.26 -13.99 10.42
C SER A 93 -7.88 -15.31 9.96
N VAL A 94 -7.80 -15.62 8.66
CA VAL A 94 -8.42 -16.83 8.09
C VAL A 94 -7.44 -17.99 7.97
N GLY A 95 -6.15 -17.70 7.79
CA GLY A 95 -5.11 -18.73 7.69
C GLY A 95 -5.08 -19.65 8.91
N ARG A 96 -5.52 -20.90 8.76
CA ARG A 96 -5.43 -21.91 9.82
C ARG A 96 -4.17 -22.75 9.59
N ALA A 97 -3.29 -22.79 10.61
CA ALA A 97 -2.10 -23.64 10.64
C ALA A 97 -1.11 -23.42 9.47
N MET A 98 -0.89 -22.18 9.01
CA MET A 98 0.23 -21.93 8.10
C MET A 98 1.57 -22.18 8.81
N PRO A 99 2.59 -22.69 8.11
CA PRO A 99 3.95 -22.78 8.63
C PRO A 99 4.41 -21.42 9.12
N LEU A 100 5.13 -21.41 10.24
CA LEU A 100 5.63 -20.19 10.87
C LEU A 100 6.51 -19.36 9.89
N ALA A 101 7.18 -20.03 8.96
CA ALA A 101 7.94 -19.41 7.87
C ALA A 101 7.06 -18.53 6.94
N THR A 102 5.83 -18.94 6.63
CA THR A 102 4.93 -18.19 5.77
C THR A 102 4.46 -16.90 6.45
N TYR A 103 4.09 -17.00 7.74
CA TYR A 103 3.81 -15.82 8.56
C TYR A 103 5.03 -14.90 8.64
N ALA A 104 6.23 -15.45 8.86
CA ALA A 104 7.45 -14.67 8.93
C ALA A 104 7.73 -13.90 7.63
N ILE A 105 7.51 -14.50 6.46
CA ILE A 105 7.69 -13.84 5.16
C ILE A 105 6.68 -12.70 4.97
N VAL A 106 5.39 -12.96 5.20
CA VAL A 106 4.34 -11.92 5.06
C VAL A 106 4.59 -10.76 6.03
N ILE A 107 4.86 -11.08 7.30
CA ILE A 107 5.13 -10.07 8.33
C ILE A 107 6.41 -9.31 8.04
N SER A 108 7.49 -9.96 7.61
CA SER A 108 8.75 -9.28 7.27
C SER A 108 8.60 -8.35 6.07
N LEU A 109 7.84 -8.75 5.05
CA LEU A 109 7.50 -7.86 3.93
C LEU A 109 6.69 -6.65 4.41
N ALA A 110 5.64 -6.88 5.19
CA ALA A 110 4.81 -5.80 5.74
C ALA A 110 5.63 -4.83 6.60
N ILE A 111 6.49 -5.35 7.47
CA ILE A 111 7.40 -4.54 8.31
C ILE A 111 8.39 -3.76 7.44
N THR A 112 9.00 -4.39 6.43
CA THR A 112 9.97 -3.74 5.55
C THR A 112 9.34 -2.56 4.82
N PHE A 113 8.16 -2.77 4.24
CA PHE A 113 7.43 -1.69 3.57
C PHE A 113 6.98 -0.60 4.55
N ALA A 114 6.55 -0.96 5.76
CA ALA A 114 6.21 0.00 6.81
C ALA A 114 7.42 0.84 7.26
N ILE A 115 8.60 0.23 7.43
CA ILE A 115 9.86 0.92 7.76
C ILE A 115 10.25 1.87 6.63
N ILE A 116 10.24 1.40 5.38
CA ILE A 116 10.54 2.24 4.22
C ILE A 116 9.61 3.45 4.19
N ALA A 117 8.31 3.25 4.40
CA ALA A 117 7.34 4.34 4.47
C ALA A 117 7.67 5.33 5.59
N LEU A 118 7.88 4.86 6.82
CA LEU A 118 8.22 5.68 8.00
C LEU A 118 9.51 6.50 7.80
N VAL A 119 10.59 5.86 7.33
CA VAL A 119 11.89 6.51 7.13
C VAL A 119 11.78 7.60 6.06
N ARG A 120 11.09 7.32 4.94
CA ARG A 120 10.91 8.30 3.88
C ARG A 120 10.07 9.49 4.35
N THR A 121 8.97 9.24 5.05
CA THR A 121 8.11 10.29 5.60
C THR A 121 8.87 11.17 6.60
N ARG A 122 9.61 10.57 7.54
CA ARG A 122 10.43 11.33 8.51
C ARG A 122 11.49 12.20 7.83
N THR A 123 12.20 11.64 6.85
CA THR A 123 13.23 12.38 6.10
C THR A 123 12.64 13.58 5.36
N SER A 124 11.45 13.42 4.76
CA SER A 124 10.73 14.53 4.13
C SER A 124 10.29 15.61 5.13
N VAL A 125 9.80 15.23 6.30
CA VAL A 125 9.38 16.18 7.34
C VAL A 125 10.57 16.96 7.91
N MET A 126 11.70 16.28 8.20
CA MET A 126 12.91 16.95 8.71
C MET A 126 13.47 17.96 7.72
N LYS A 127 13.49 17.64 6.42
CA LYS A 127 13.92 18.57 5.38
C LYS A 127 13.06 19.84 5.31
N ILE A 128 11.76 19.71 5.53
CA ILE A 128 10.84 20.87 5.58
C ILE A 128 11.11 21.71 6.84
N ALA A 129 11.28 21.07 8.00
CA ALA A 129 11.55 21.77 9.25
C ALA A 129 12.88 22.56 9.22
N ILE A 130 13.92 22.03 8.58
CA ILE A 130 15.20 22.73 8.41
C ILE A 130 15.05 23.91 7.43
N ALA A 131 14.29 23.74 6.34
CA ALA A 131 14.08 24.79 5.35
C ALA A 131 13.19 25.95 5.84
N ASP A 132 12.30 25.71 6.81
CA ASP A 132 11.47 26.75 7.40
C ASP A 132 12.20 27.47 8.57
N ALA A 133 13.38 27.00 9.00
CA ALA A 133 14.16 27.53 10.12
C ALA A 133 15.41 28.34 9.73
N GLY A 134 15.71 28.45 8.43
CA GLY A 134 16.78 29.28 7.87
C GLY A 134 16.22 30.36 6.95
#